data_AF-A0A2M9ZII2-F1
#
_entry.id   AF-A0A2M9ZII2-F1
#
_cell.length_a   1.000
_cell.length_b   1.000
_cell.length_c   1.000
_cell.angle_alpha   90.00
_cell.angle_beta   90.00
_cell.angle_gamma   90.00
#
_symmetry.space_group_name_H-M   'P 1'
#
loop_
_entity.id
_entity.type
_entity.pdbx_description
1 polymer ?
#
loop_
_entity_poly.entity_id
_entity_poly.type
_entity_poly.pdbx_seq_one_letter_code
_entity_poly.pdbx_strand_id
1 'polypeptide(L)'
;MAKKHEISFEQALAELEQIAEKLERGQLTLEESIQAYERGMELRSLCQGILSEAEGKIEYLSKANSGEAQKKTASPKKEGSNREAAPPSSDDEELF
;
A
#
# COMPACT_ATOMS: atom_id res chain seq x y z
N MET A 1 6.51 9.77 13.23
CA MET A 1 5.26 10.14 13.93
C MET A 1 4.22 9.10 13.54
N ALA A 2 3.62 8.41 14.51
CA ALA A 2 2.59 7.40 14.22
C ALA A 2 1.41 8.10 13.54
N LYS A 3 0.99 7.59 12.38
CA LYS A 3 -0.14 8.18 11.65
C LYS A 3 -1.40 7.85 12.47
N LYS A 4 -1.98 8.88 13.10
CA LYS A 4 -3.20 8.71 13.88
C LYS A 4 -4.32 8.38 12.91
N HIS A 5 -4.72 7.11 12.86
CA HIS A 5 -5.92 6.72 12.13
C HIS A 5 -7.13 7.36 12.81
N GLU A 6 -8.02 7.96 12.02
CA GLU A 6 -9.26 8.59 12.50
C GLU A 6 -10.18 7.58 13.21
N ILE A 7 -10.07 6.28 12.84
CA ILE A 7 -10.79 5.15 13.43
C ILE A 7 -9.82 4.04 13.82
N SER A 8 -10.15 3.28 14.87
CA SER A 8 -9.38 2.11 15.29
C SER A 8 -9.57 0.91 14.33
N PHE A 9 -8.67 -0.08 14.41
CA PHE A 9 -8.79 -1.32 13.64
C PHE A 9 -10.14 -2.01 13.86
N GLU A 10 -10.55 -2.20 15.12
CA GLU A 10 -11.80 -2.87 15.47
C GLU A 10 -13.02 -2.13 14.92
N GLN A 11 -13.00 -0.79 14.93
CA GLN A 11 -14.08 0.02 14.35
C GLN A 11 -14.13 -0.12 12.82
N ALA A 12 -12.97 -0.08 12.16
CA ALA A 12 -12.89 -0.23 10.72
C ALA A 12 -13.34 -1.62 10.26
N LEU A 13 -12.96 -2.66 11.00
CA LEU A 13 -13.37 -4.04 10.73
C LEU A 13 -14.87 -4.21 10.92
N ALA A 14 -15.44 -3.70 12.02
CA ALA A 14 -16.87 -3.78 12.27
C ALA A 14 -17.69 -3.04 11.19
N GLU A 15 -17.23 -1.89 10.72
CA GLU A 15 -17.89 -1.17 9.62
C GLU A 15 -17.80 -1.95 8.30
N LEU A 16 -16.66 -2.58 8.02
CA LEU A 16 -16.46 -3.40 6.83
C LEU A 16 -17.38 -4.64 6.82
N GLU A 17 -17.53 -5.30 7.96
CA GLU A 17 -18.44 -6.44 8.12
C GLU A 17 -19.91 -6.03 7.89
N GLN A 18 -20.33 -4.87 8.40
CA GLN A 18 -21.67 -4.35 8.16
C GLN A 18 -21.92 -4.03 6.69
N ILE A 19 -20.91 -3.51 5.98
CA ILE A 19 -20.99 -3.25 4.54
C ILE A 19 -21.11 -4.56 3.77
N ALA A 20 -20.29 -5.56 4.09
CA ALA A 20 -20.35 -6.88 3.46
C ALA A 20 -21.75 -7.51 3.66
N GLU A 21 -22.28 -7.45 4.88
CA GLU A 21 -23.62 -7.97 5.19
C GLU A 21 -24.71 -7.26 4.38
N LYS A 22 -24.64 -5.93 4.21
CA LYS A 22 -25.60 -5.16 3.40
C LYS A 22 -25.53 -5.55 1.92
N LEU A 23 -24.33 -5.73 1.39
CA LEU A 23 -24.11 -6.16 0.00
C LEU A 23 -24.65 -7.57 -0.24
N GLU A 24 -24.40 -8.50 0.69
CA GLU A 24 -24.87 -9.90 0.62
C GLU A 24 -26.40 -10.01 0.69
N ARG A 25 -27.04 -9.15 1.48
CA ARG A 25 -28.52 -9.10 1.57
C ARG A 25 -29.19 -8.65 0.27
N GLY A 26 -28.48 -7.96 -0.62
CA GLY A 26 -28.98 -7.55 -1.93
C GLY A 26 -30.14 -6.55 -1.90
N GLN A 27 -30.29 -5.80 -0.81
CA GLN A 27 -31.38 -4.82 -0.60
C GLN A 27 -31.00 -3.39 -1.01
N LEU A 28 -29.77 -3.19 -1.45
CA LEU A 28 -29.24 -1.89 -1.87
C LEU A 28 -29.63 -1.60 -3.32
N THR A 29 -29.90 -0.33 -3.61
CA THR A 29 -29.93 0.15 -5.00
C THR A 29 -28.54 0.05 -5.64
N LEU A 30 -28.46 0.22 -6.97
CA LEU A 30 -27.18 0.19 -7.68
C LEU A 30 -26.20 1.25 -7.16
N GLU A 31 -26.67 2.48 -6.97
CA GLU A 31 -25.88 3.59 -6.47
C GLU A 31 -25.36 3.30 -5.04
N GLU A 32 -26.22 2.83 -4.15
CA GLU A 32 -25.84 2.46 -2.79
C GLU A 32 -24.85 1.28 -2.78
N SER A 33 -24.98 0.33 -3.72
CA SER A 33 -24.06 -0.80 -3.85
C SER A 33 -22.66 -0.34 -4.26
N ILE A 34 -22.57 0.64 -5.17
CA ILE A 34 -21.30 1.23 -5.58
C ILE A 34 -20.65 1.97 -4.41
N GLN A 35 -21.41 2.81 -3.70
CA GLN A 35 -20.90 3.54 -2.53
C GLN A 35 -20.45 2.61 -1.40
N ALA A 36 -21.24 1.55 -1.13
CA ALA A 36 -20.88 0.53 -0.15
C ALA A 36 -19.57 -0.19 -0.53
N TYR A 37 -19.40 -0.52 -1.82
CA TYR A 37 -18.17 -1.13 -2.31
C TYR A 37 -16.95 -0.22 -2.17
N GLU A 38 -17.05 1.04 -2.59
CA GLU A 38 -15.97 2.02 -2.46
C GLU A 38 -15.54 2.18 -1.00
N ARG A 39 -16.52 2.36 -0.11
CA ARG A 39 -16.26 2.46 1.32
C ARG A 39 -15.60 1.19 1.87
N GLY A 40 -16.07 0.02 1.45
CA GLY A 40 -15.46 -1.27 1.82
C GLY A 40 -13.99 -1.36 1.40
N MET A 41 -13.65 -0.86 0.21
CA MET A 41 -12.27 -0.84 -0.29
C MET A 41 -11.37 0.10 0.52
N GLU A 42 -11.88 1.27 0.93
CA GLU A 42 -11.17 2.19 1.82
C GLU A 42 -10.87 1.54 3.18
N LEU A 43 -11.89 0.93 3.79
CA LEU A 43 -11.77 0.25 5.09
C LEU A 43 -10.80 -0.92 5.01
N ARG A 44 -10.85 -1.71 3.94
CA ARG A 44 -9.88 -2.80 3.69
C ARG A 44 -8.44 -2.27 3.66
N SER A 45 -8.21 -1.19 2.91
CA SER A 45 -6.89 -0.56 2.82
C SER A 45 -6.41 -0.05 4.18
N LEU A 46 -7.32 0.55 4.95
CA LEU A 46 -7.05 1.04 6.29
C LEU A 46 -6.67 -0.10 7.25
N CYS A 47 -7.44 -1.19 7.28
CA CYS A 47 -7.14 -2.37 8.08
C CYS A 47 -5.76 -2.95 7.74
N GLN A 48 -5.46 -3.10 6.44
CA GLN A 48 -4.16 -3.59 5.97
C GLN A 48 -3.01 -2.69 6.44
N GLY A 49 -3.20 -1.37 6.38
CA GLY A 49 -2.21 -0.39 6.85
C GLY A 49 -1.92 -0.51 8.34
N ILE A 50 -2.97 -0.65 9.17
CA ILE A 50 -2.81 -0.80 10.62
C ILE A 50 -2.08 -2.12 10.96
N LEU A 51 -2.45 -3.22 10.31
CA LEU A 51 -1.80 -4.51 10.51
C LEU A 51 -0.32 -4.46 10.12
N SER A 52 0.00 -3.85 8.98
CA SER A 52 1.39 -3.69 8.53
C SER A 52 2.22 -2.84 9.49
N GLU A 53 1.64 -1.77 10.06
CA GLU A 53 2.31 -0.97 11.09
C GLU A 53 2.55 -1.79 12.38
N ALA A 54 1.58 -2.60 12.79
CA ALA A 54 1.70 -3.46 13.97
C ALA A 54 2.78 -4.53 13.77
N GLU A 55 2.81 -5.19 12.62
CA GLU A 55 3.84 -6.17 12.23
C GLU A 55 5.24 -5.56 12.26
N GLY A 56 5.42 -4.38 11.66
CA GLY A 56 6.71 -3.68 11.65
C GLY A 56 7.19 -3.30 13.06
N LYS A 57 6.27 -2.93 13.97
CA LYS A 57 6.61 -2.67 15.38
C LYS A 57 7.07 -3.94 16.08
N ILE A 58 6.38 -5.07 15.87
CA ILE A 58 6.75 -6.37 16.46
C ILE A 58 8.14 -6.79 15.95
N GLU A 59 8.39 -6.66 14.64
CA GLU A 59 9.69 -7.02 14.04
C GLU A 59 10.83 -6.17 14.63
N TYR A 60 10.62 -4.85 14.76
CA TYR A 60 11.59 -3.95 15.38
C TYR A 60 11.91 -4.33 16.83
N LEU A 61 10.88 -4.59 17.64
CA LEU A 61 11.05 -4.97 19.05
C LEU A 61 11.74 -6.34 19.19
N SER A 62 11.42 -7.30 18.31
CA SER A 62 12.05 -8.62 18.28
C SER A 62 13.54 -8.53 17.98
N LYS A 63 13.93 -7.72 16.97
CA LYS A 63 15.34 -7.48 16.63
C LYS A 63 16.09 -6.71 17.72
N ALA A 64 15.43 -5.75 18.37
CA ALA A 64 16.01 -5.03 19.51
C ALA A 64 16.29 -5.95 20.70
N ASN A 65 15.39 -6.88 21.02
CA ASN A 65 15.56 -7.83 22.11
C ASN A 65 16.57 -8.94 21.80
N SER A 66 16.77 -9.28 20.52
CA SER A 66 17.70 -10.35 20.11
C SER A 66 19.18 -9.90 20.04
N GLY A 67 19.49 -8.65 20.39
CA GLY A 67 20.87 -8.15 20.47
C GLY A 67 21.56 -7.88 19.12
N GLU A 68 20.87 -8.01 17.99
CA GLU A 68 21.42 -7.77 16.64
C GLU A 68 21.33 -6.30 16.20
N ALA A 69 21.27 -5.37 17.15
CA ALA A 69 21.40 -3.96 16.85
C ALA A 69 22.87 -3.64 16.53
N GLN A 70 23.11 -3.37 15.25
CA GLN A 70 24.26 -2.66 14.64
C GLN A 70 25.32 -3.50 13.91
N LYS A 71 25.14 -3.62 12.58
CA LYS A 71 26.20 -3.22 11.64
C LYS A 71 25.63 -2.94 10.23
N LYS A 72 25.20 -1.71 9.98
CA LYS A 72 25.33 -1.12 8.64
C LYS A 72 26.14 0.16 8.77
N THR A 73 27.45 -0.05 8.85
CA THR A 73 28.47 0.96 8.59
C THR A 73 28.31 1.47 7.15
N ALA A 74 28.40 2.78 7.00
CA ALA A 74 28.28 3.52 5.76
C ALA A 74 29.27 3.09 4.68
N SER A 75 28.88 3.26 3.41
CA SER A 75 29.75 3.85 2.39
C SER A 75 28.92 4.53 1.31
N PRO A 76 29.08 5.87 1.13
CA PRO A 76 28.52 6.64 0.03
C PRO A 76 29.46 6.65 -1.17
N LYS A 77 28.94 6.53 -2.40
CA LYS A 77 29.57 7.12 -3.59
C LYS A 77 28.51 7.66 -4.55
N LYS A 78 28.64 8.96 -4.81
CA LYS A 78 28.00 9.74 -5.87
C LYS A 78 28.74 9.55 -7.21
N GLU A 79 28.08 10.05 -8.26
CA GLU A 79 28.57 10.48 -9.59
C GLU A 79 28.79 9.38 -10.64
N GLY A 80 28.35 9.52 -11.90
CA GLY A 80 28.00 10.74 -12.61
C GLY A 80 27.05 10.55 -13.80
N SER A 81 26.49 11.69 -14.18
CA SER A 81 25.75 11.99 -15.40
C SER A 81 26.67 11.89 -16.63
N ASN A 82 26.23 11.25 -17.72
CA ASN A 82 26.39 11.86 -19.03
C ASN A 82 25.23 11.54 -19.97
N ARG A 83 24.80 12.57 -20.67
CA ARG A 83 23.79 12.59 -21.72
C ARG A 83 24.46 12.22 -23.04
N GLU A 84 23.79 11.43 -23.87
CA GLU A 84 23.93 11.46 -25.34
C GLU A 84 22.68 10.75 -25.90
N ALA A 85 21.65 11.53 -26.24
CA ALA A 85 21.36 12.01 -27.60
C ALA A 85 20.76 10.89 -28.49
N ALA A 86 19.46 11.01 -28.77
CA ALA A 86 18.76 10.32 -29.85
C ALA A 86 18.05 11.41 -30.69
N PRO A 87 17.48 11.11 -31.88
CA PRO A 87 17.78 10.16 -32.97
C PRO A 87 18.05 11.03 -34.26
N PRO A 88 17.75 10.71 -35.54
CA PRO A 88 17.26 9.50 -36.22
C PRO A 88 18.01 9.12 -37.52
N SER A 89 17.80 7.89 -38.01
CA SER A 89 17.91 7.56 -39.44
C SER A 89 16.92 6.41 -39.69
N SER A 90 15.76 6.67 -40.29
CA SER A 90 15.58 6.88 -41.73
C SER A 90 15.97 5.64 -42.53
N ASP A 91 14.92 5.04 -43.08
CA ASP A 91 14.87 4.32 -44.34
C ASP A 91 15.45 2.89 -44.36
N ASP A 92 14.53 1.94 -44.54
CA ASP A 92 14.48 0.97 -45.65
C ASP A 92 13.72 -0.28 -45.15
N GLU A 93 12.50 -0.50 -45.64
CA GLU A 93 12.18 -1.52 -46.67
C GLU A 93 12.23 -2.92 -46.02
N GLU A 94 11.19 -3.76 -45.98
CA GLU A 94 10.17 -4.08 -46.97
C GLU A 94 9.18 -5.05 -46.31
N LEU A 95 7.94 -5.05 -46.82
CA LEU A 95 7.03 -6.18 -47.00
C LEU A 95 7.38 -7.50 -46.27
N PHE A 96 6.48 -7.96 -45.39
CA PHE A 96 5.59 -9.12 -45.59
C PHE A 96 4.51 -9.14 -44.50
#